data_AF-M0QPB8-F1
#
_entry.id   AF-M0QPB8-F1
#
_cell.length_a   1.000
_cell.length_b   1.000
_cell.length_c   1.000
_cell.angle_alpha   90.00
_cell.angle_beta   90.00
_cell.angle_gamma   90.00
#
_symmetry.space_group_name_H-M   'P 1'
#
loop_
_entity.id
_entity.type
_entity.pdbx_description
1 polymer ?
#
loop_
_entity_poly.entity_id
_entity_poly.type
_entity_poly.pdbx_seq_one_letter_code
_entity_poly.pdbx_strand_id
1 'polypeptide(L)'
;MTTSGAAGEHSARSLRSRRGDDSARSLRSRRRATAGALVGLGLFQAGLAAGRPWGRFAYGGTHDRAVPVGLRRVSAIAAVGYAGVAGALVADDLEPHVHRRLLTGVAAFTGVGTVLNAASPSVPERATWTPVCLATTLLALWARARIHPAERPGSGPSYPRVPMTSGHT
;
A
#
# COMPACT_ATOMS: atom_id res chain seq x y z
N MET A 1 22.45 -43.78 18.42
CA MET A 1 22.59 -42.38 18.86
C MET A 1 22.40 -41.46 17.65
N THR A 2 21.20 -41.42 17.05
CA THR A 2 20.93 -40.72 15.77
C THR A 2 19.51 -40.12 15.66
N THR A 3 18.62 -40.41 16.62
CA THR A 3 17.22 -39.95 16.60
C THR A 3 17.05 -38.50 17.06
N SER A 4 17.97 -37.95 17.85
CA SER A 4 17.89 -36.57 18.36
C SER A 4 18.15 -35.50 17.31
N GLY A 5 18.95 -35.79 16.27
CA GLY A 5 19.26 -34.85 15.19
C GLY A 5 18.08 -34.67 14.22
N ALA A 6 17.48 -35.78 13.80
CA ALA A 6 16.33 -35.77 12.88
C ALA A 6 15.10 -35.06 13.48
N ALA A 7 14.81 -35.27 14.77
CA ALA A 7 13.71 -34.59 15.45
C ALA A 7 13.91 -33.06 15.55
N GLY A 8 15.16 -32.61 15.73
CA GLY A 8 15.52 -31.19 15.77
C GLY A 8 15.36 -30.49 14.41
N GLU A 9 15.75 -31.15 13.31
CA GLU A 9 15.63 -30.61 11.95
C GLU A 9 14.17 -30.49 11.50
N HIS A 10 13.34 -31.49 11.79
CA HIS A 10 11.89 -31.43 11.52
C HIS A 10 11.21 -30.29 12.30
N SER A 11 11.60 -30.09 13.56
CA SER A 11 11.11 -29.00 14.40
C SER A 11 11.53 -27.63 13.82
N ALA A 12 12.80 -27.47 13.45
CA ALA A 12 13.30 -26.22 12.86
C ALA A 12 12.61 -25.89 11.52
N ARG A 13 12.34 -26.90 10.67
CA ARG A 13 11.65 -26.74 9.39
C ARG A 13 10.19 -26.32 9.58
N SER A 14 9.48 -26.96 10.51
CA SER A 14 8.09 -26.62 10.84
C SER A 14 7.93 -25.19 11.40
N LEU A 15 8.86 -24.76 12.27
CA LEU A 15 8.88 -23.40 12.80
C LEU A 15 9.15 -22.36 11.71
N ARG A 16 10.06 -22.66 10.78
CA ARG A 16 10.36 -21.79 9.64
C ARG A 16 9.16 -21.65 8.70
N SER A 17 8.46 -22.77 8.43
CA SER A 17 7.22 -22.76 7.63
C SER A 17 6.14 -21.89 8.29
N ARG A 18 5.83 -22.12 9.57
CA ARG A 18 4.82 -21.33 10.31
C ARG A 18 5.12 -19.84 10.32
N ARG A 19 6.39 -19.46 10.56
CA ARG A 19 6.82 -18.05 10.52
C ARG A 19 6.63 -17.41 9.13
N GLY A 20 6.82 -18.19 8.06
CA GLY A 20 6.54 -17.75 6.69
C GLY A 20 5.06 -17.46 6.47
N ASP A 21 4.18 -18.37 6.90
CA ASP A 21 2.73 -18.22 6.76
C ASP A 21 2.19 -17.02 7.55
N ASP A 22 2.68 -16.82 8.77
CA ASP A 22 2.32 -15.68 9.63
C ASP A 22 2.75 -14.35 9.01
N SER A 23 3.97 -14.29 8.47
CA SER A 23 4.49 -13.13 7.76
C SER A 23 3.60 -12.77 6.57
N ALA A 24 3.24 -13.77 5.75
CA ALA A 24 2.40 -13.59 4.57
C ALA A 24 0.98 -13.14 4.93
N ARG A 25 0.36 -13.74 5.96
CA ARG A 25 -0.96 -13.32 6.49
C ARG A 25 -0.92 -11.89 7.00
N SER A 26 0.13 -11.53 7.75
CA SER A 26 0.28 -10.18 8.28
C SER A 26 0.35 -9.16 7.14
N LEU A 27 1.15 -9.41 6.10
CA LEU A 27 1.29 -8.52 4.94
C LEU A 27 -0.03 -8.37 4.17
N ARG A 28 -0.75 -9.48 3.93
CA ARG A 28 -2.10 -9.45 3.33
C ARG A 28 -3.04 -8.55 4.14
N SER A 29 -3.05 -8.69 5.47
CA SER A 29 -3.86 -7.84 6.34
C SER A 29 -3.51 -6.36 6.19
N ARG A 30 -2.22 -6.00 6.12
CA ARG A 30 -1.80 -4.60 5.93
C ARG A 30 -2.26 -4.02 4.60
N ARG A 31 -2.05 -4.78 3.52
CA ARG A 31 -2.48 -4.38 2.17
C ARG A 31 -3.99 -4.17 2.12
N ARG A 32 -4.76 -5.09 2.73
CA ARG A 32 -6.21 -4.99 2.85
C ARG A 32 -6.66 -3.78 3.67
N ALA A 33 -5.94 -3.40 4.72
CA ALA A 33 -6.24 -2.18 5.48
C ALA A 33 -6.09 -0.92 4.61
N THR A 34 -5.00 -0.81 3.84
CA THR A 34 -4.83 0.29 2.87
C THR A 34 -5.91 0.27 1.80
N ALA A 35 -6.24 -0.91 1.26
CA ALA A 35 -7.30 -1.06 0.26
C ALA A 35 -8.67 -0.65 0.81
N GLY A 36 -8.99 -0.98 2.06
CA GLY A 36 -10.22 -0.57 2.73
C GLY A 36 -10.36 0.96 2.82
N ALA A 37 -9.27 1.66 3.14
CA ALA A 37 -9.26 3.13 3.13
C ALA A 37 -9.53 3.70 1.73
N LEU A 38 -8.92 3.10 0.68
CA LEU A 38 -9.18 3.49 -0.72
C LEU A 38 -10.62 3.19 -1.15
N VAL A 39 -11.21 2.08 -0.72
CA VAL A 39 -12.64 1.80 -0.96
C VAL A 39 -13.51 2.88 -0.32
N GLY A 40 -13.22 3.31 0.91
CA GLY A 40 -13.93 4.42 1.55
C GLY A 40 -13.86 5.71 0.75
N LEU A 41 -12.66 6.08 0.26
CA LEU A 41 -12.46 7.21 -0.66
C LEU A 41 -13.27 7.04 -1.96
N GLY A 42 -13.25 5.84 -2.56
CA GLY A 42 -14.00 5.51 -3.76
C GLY A 42 -15.51 5.65 -3.59
N LEU A 43 -16.05 5.18 -2.46
CA LEU A 43 -17.47 5.31 -2.13
C LEU A 43 -17.89 6.77 -1.93
N PHE A 44 -17.05 7.58 -1.30
CA PHE A 44 -17.29 9.03 -1.20
C PHE A 44 -17.36 9.68 -2.59
N GLN A 45 -16.40 9.38 -3.46
CA GLN A 45 -16.37 9.89 -4.84
C GLN A 45 -17.56 9.40 -5.67
N ALA A 46 -17.97 8.13 -5.51
CA ALA A 46 -19.16 7.59 -6.15
C ALA A 46 -20.43 8.32 -5.69
N GLY A 47 -20.54 8.67 -4.40
CA GLY A 47 -21.64 9.47 -3.88
C GLY A 47 -21.68 10.89 -4.45
N LEU A 48 -20.53 11.56 -4.58
CA LEU A 48 -20.44 12.85 -5.28
C LEU A 48 -20.87 12.74 -6.74
N ALA A 49 -20.42 11.71 -7.45
CA ALA A 49 -20.82 11.44 -8.83
C ALA A 49 -22.33 11.22 -8.96
N ALA A 50 -22.93 10.51 -8.00
CA ALA A 50 -24.38 10.29 -7.89
C ALA A 50 -25.16 11.55 -7.46
N GLY A 51 -24.47 12.64 -7.10
CA GLY A 51 -25.11 13.90 -6.74
C GLY A 51 -25.52 14.02 -5.28
N ARG A 52 -24.92 13.24 -4.38
CA ARG A 52 -25.17 13.39 -2.95
C ARG A 52 -24.76 14.80 -2.48
N PRO A 53 -25.47 15.38 -1.50
CA PRO A 53 -25.21 16.73 -1.02
C PRO A 53 -23.99 16.78 -0.07
N TRP A 54 -22.84 16.31 -0.56
CA TRP A 54 -21.58 16.23 0.19
C TRP A 54 -20.53 17.21 -0.33
N GLY A 55 -20.91 18.14 -1.21
CA GLY A 55 -20.00 19.13 -1.78
C GLY A 55 -19.31 20.01 -0.73
N ARG A 56 -19.90 20.22 0.45
CA ARG A 56 -19.25 20.97 1.55
C ARG A 56 -17.97 20.30 2.06
N PHE A 57 -17.85 19.00 1.81
CA PHE A 57 -16.67 18.19 2.12
C PHE A 57 -15.79 17.96 0.88
N ALA A 58 -16.00 18.64 -0.25
CA ALA A 58 -15.21 18.40 -1.45
C ALA A 58 -14.95 19.69 -2.24
N TYR A 59 -13.86 19.69 -3.01
CA TYR A 59 -13.54 20.78 -3.93
C TYR A 59 -13.47 22.16 -3.25
N GLY A 60 -12.88 22.23 -2.06
CA GLY A 60 -12.67 23.46 -1.29
C GLY A 60 -13.86 23.90 -0.45
N GLY A 61 -14.90 23.07 -0.32
CA GLY A 61 -16.15 23.39 0.38
C GLY A 61 -16.99 24.45 -0.33
N THR A 62 -16.74 24.67 -1.63
CA THR A 62 -17.39 25.72 -2.44
C THR A 62 -18.85 25.45 -2.76
N HIS A 63 -19.33 24.21 -2.52
CA HIS A 63 -20.66 23.76 -2.87
C HIS A 63 -21.37 23.14 -1.67
N ASP A 64 -22.28 23.85 -1.00
CA ASP A 64 -22.92 23.33 0.22
C ASP A 64 -23.74 22.05 0.03
N ARG A 65 -24.18 21.76 -1.20
CA ARG A 65 -25.03 20.62 -1.55
C ARG A 65 -24.36 19.72 -2.59
N ALA A 66 -25.04 19.46 -3.70
CA ALA A 66 -24.52 18.60 -4.76
C ALA A 66 -23.53 19.38 -5.63
N VAL A 67 -22.47 18.69 -6.07
CA VAL A 67 -21.47 19.29 -6.96
C VAL A 67 -21.99 19.36 -8.41
N PRO A 68 -21.54 20.34 -9.23
CA PRO A 68 -21.89 20.47 -10.64
C PRO A 68 -21.52 19.24 -11.47
N VAL A 69 -22.19 19.06 -12.61
CA VAL A 69 -22.02 17.88 -13.50
C VAL A 69 -20.56 17.67 -13.96
N GLY A 70 -19.80 18.75 -14.14
CA GLY A 70 -18.36 18.67 -14.44
C GLY A 70 -17.59 17.94 -13.34
N LEU A 71 -17.77 18.38 -12.09
CA LEU A 71 -17.11 17.76 -10.94
C LEU A 71 -17.64 16.35 -10.65
N ARG A 72 -18.91 16.07 -10.92
CA ARG A 72 -19.44 14.69 -10.81
C ARG A 72 -18.70 13.70 -11.71
N ARG A 73 -18.37 14.10 -12.94
CA ARG A 73 -17.59 13.26 -13.87
C ARG A 73 -16.18 13.01 -13.35
N VAL A 74 -15.55 14.04 -12.80
CA VAL A 74 -14.24 13.91 -12.13
C VAL A 74 -14.35 12.96 -10.94
N SER A 75 -15.39 13.07 -10.11
CA SER A 75 -15.63 12.14 -9.00
C SER A 75 -15.85 10.71 -9.48
N ALA A 76 -16.58 10.50 -10.59
CA ALA A 76 -16.78 9.16 -11.16
C ALA A 76 -15.46 8.51 -11.57
N ILE A 77 -14.59 9.27 -12.25
CA ILE A 77 -13.26 8.80 -12.65
C ILE A 77 -12.41 8.48 -11.41
N ALA A 78 -12.44 9.35 -10.40
CA ALA A 78 -11.73 9.14 -9.14
C ALA A 78 -12.22 7.88 -8.41
N ALA A 79 -13.53 7.64 -8.37
CA ALA A 79 -14.12 6.44 -7.77
C ALA A 79 -13.60 5.16 -8.42
N VAL A 80 -13.56 5.11 -9.75
CA VAL A 80 -13.00 3.99 -10.52
C VAL A 80 -11.51 3.82 -10.24
N GLY A 81 -10.75 4.92 -10.21
CA GLY A 81 -9.32 4.89 -9.90
C GLY A 81 -9.04 4.32 -8.50
N TYR A 82 -9.76 4.77 -7.48
CA TYR A 82 -9.62 4.24 -6.12
C TYR A 82 -10.00 2.76 -6.02
N ALA A 83 -11.09 2.35 -6.68
CA ALA A 83 -11.50 0.95 -6.73
C ALA A 83 -10.46 0.06 -7.44
N GLY A 84 -9.91 0.53 -8.57
CA GLY A 84 -8.87 -0.19 -9.31
C GLY A 84 -7.60 -0.40 -8.49
N VAL A 85 -7.10 0.65 -7.81
CA VAL A 85 -5.92 0.54 -6.95
C VAL A 85 -6.20 -0.35 -5.73
N ALA A 86 -7.40 -0.24 -5.12
CA ALA A 86 -7.79 -1.11 -4.03
C ALA A 86 -7.82 -2.59 -4.45
N GLY A 87 -8.41 -2.89 -5.62
CA GLY A 87 -8.42 -4.21 -6.22
C GLY A 87 -7.02 -4.76 -6.45
N ALA A 88 -6.13 -3.96 -7.04
CA ALA A 88 -4.74 -4.34 -7.26
C ALA A 88 -3.98 -4.61 -5.95
N LEU A 89 -4.28 -3.89 -4.85
CA LEU A 89 -3.62 -4.15 -3.56
C LEU A 89 -4.04 -5.45 -2.89
N VAL A 90 -5.26 -5.95 -3.18
CA VAL A 90 -5.77 -7.21 -2.61
C VAL A 90 -5.53 -8.42 -3.51
N ALA A 91 -5.10 -8.20 -4.76
CA ALA A 91 -4.67 -9.24 -5.68
C ALA A 91 -3.44 -9.98 -5.11
N ASP A 92 -3.45 -11.31 -5.16
CA ASP A 92 -2.36 -12.14 -4.64
C ASP A 92 -1.41 -12.62 -5.76
N ASP A 93 -1.78 -12.44 -7.02
CA ASP A 93 -1.03 -12.81 -8.23
C ASP A 93 -0.04 -11.73 -8.70
N LEU A 94 -0.13 -10.51 -8.18
CA LEU A 94 0.80 -9.43 -8.54
C LEU A 94 2.15 -9.57 -7.83
N GLU A 95 3.22 -9.27 -8.57
CA GLU A 95 4.58 -9.34 -8.05
C GLU A 95 4.81 -8.37 -6.87
N PRO A 96 5.70 -8.70 -5.92
CA PRO A 96 5.98 -7.84 -4.76
C PRO A 96 6.42 -6.43 -5.13
N HIS A 97 7.18 -6.28 -6.22
CA HIS A 97 7.67 -4.97 -6.65
C HIS A 97 6.53 -4.07 -7.18
N VAL A 98 5.49 -4.65 -7.78
CA VAL A 98 4.28 -3.94 -8.22
C VAL A 98 3.52 -3.43 -7.02
N HIS A 99 3.27 -4.29 -6.02
CA HIS A 99 2.67 -3.89 -4.75
C HIS A 99 3.43 -2.74 -4.07
N ARG A 100 4.76 -2.82 -4.04
CA ARG A 100 5.61 -1.77 -3.47
C ARG A 100 5.45 -0.44 -4.21
N ARG A 101 5.38 -0.46 -5.55
CA ARG A 101 5.13 0.74 -6.38
C ARG A 101 3.75 1.33 -6.13
N LEU A 102 2.70 0.50 -6.10
CA LEU A 102 1.34 0.93 -5.80
C LEU A 102 1.27 1.61 -4.42
N LEU A 103 1.81 0.98 -3.37
CA LEU A 103 1.83 1.54 -2.03
C LEU A 103 2.65 2.84 -1.94
N THR A 104 3.75 2.95 -2.69
CA THR A 104 4.48 4.23 -2.82
C THR A 104 3.61 5.30 -3.48
N GLY A 105 2.93 4.97 -4.58
CA GLY A 105 2.06 5.91 -5.28
C GLY A 105 0.91 6.39 -4.39
N VAL A 106 0.26 5.47 -3.68
CA VAL A 106 -0.80 5.79 -2.70
C VAL A 106 -0.25 6.71 -1.61
N ALA A 107 0.85 6.33 -0.96
CA ALA A 107 1.45 7.13 0.11
C ALA A 107 1.85 8.54 -0.36
N ALA A 108 2.43 8.67 -1.55
CA ALA A 108 2.78 9.98 -2.11
C ALA A 108 1.54 10.82 -2.40
N PHE A 109 0.54 10.24 -3.08
CA PHE A 109 -0.71 10.92 -3.42
C PHE A 109 -1.49 11.37 -2.19
N THR A 110 -1.69 10.47 -1.21
CA THR A 110 -2.41 10.84 0.02
C THR A 110 -1.57 11.70 0.96
N GLY A 111 -0.24 11.62 0.89
CA GLY A 111 0.66 12.54 1.60
C GLY A 111 0.49 13.97 1.12
N VAL A 112 0.52 14.18 -0.20
CA VAL A 112 0.20 15.48 -0.82
C VAL A 112 -1.23 15.90 -0.45
N GLY A 113 -2.19 14.98 -0.56
CA GLY A 113 -3.57 15.23 -0.15
C GLY A 113 -3.69 15.67 1.31
N THR A 114 -2.90 15.12 2.22
CA THR A 114 -2.90 15.53 3.63
C THR A 114 -2.51 17.00 3.78
N VAL A 115 -1.43 17.41 3.10
CA VAL A 115 -0.96 18.80 3.14
C VAL A 115 -1.98 19.75 2.53
N LEU A 116 -2.52 19.41 1.36
CA LEU A 116 -3.52 20.24 0.67
C LEU A 116 -4.81 20.35 1.48
N ASN A 117 -5.28 19.26 2.08
CA ASN A 117 -6.47 19.27 2.91
C ASN A 117 -6.26 19.99 4.23
N ALA A 118 -5.07 19.91 4.84
CA ALA A 118 -4.74 20.70 6.03
C ALA A 118 -4.74 22.21 5.74
N ALA A 119 -4.32 22.60 4.54
CA ALA A 119 -4.33 23.98 4.06
C ALA A 119 -5.68 24.45 3.51
N SER A 120 -6.71 23.58 3.42
CA SER A 120 -8.01 23.95 2.86
C SER A 120 -8.66 25.08 3.68
N PRO A 121 -9.29 26.09 3.06
CA PRO A 121 -10.06 27.11 3.78
C PRO A 121 -11.33 26.54 4.45
N SER A 122 -11.85 25.40 3.98
CA SER A 122 -13.06 24.75 4.50
C SER A 122 -12.78 23.96 5.79
N VAL A 123 -13.42 24.36 6.91
CA VAL A 123 -13.32 23.64 8.20
C VAL A 123 -13.78 22.18 8.07
N PRO A 124 -14.95 21.87 7.47
CA PRO A 124 -15.39 20.48 7.29
C PRO A 124 -14.40 19.63 6.49
N GLU A 125 -13.75 20.20 5.48
CA GLU A 125 -12.74 19.49 4.71
C GLU A 125 -11.48 19.23 5.53
N ARG A 126 -10.95 20.25 6.22
CA ARG A 126 -9.77 20.08 7.08
C ARG A 126 -9.98 18.98 8.11
N ALA A 127 -11.13 19.01 8.80
CA ALA A 127 -11.46 18.07 9.86
C ALA A 127 -11.68 16.64 9.36
N THR A 128 -12.10 16.46 8.10
CA THR A 128 -12.40 15.15 7.52
C THR A 128 -11.21 14.58 6.76
N TRP A 129 -10.68 15.32 5.79
CA TRP A 129 -9.73 14.79 4.82
C TRP A 129 -8.29 14.81 5.30
N THR A 130 -7.92 15.75 6.16
CA THR A 130 -6.58 15.73 6.76
C THR A 130 -6.32 14.41 7.51
N PRO A 131 -7.16 14.00 8.48
CA PRO A 131 -6.93 12.73 9.18
C PRO A 131 -7.09 11.51 8.28
N VAL A 132 -8.04 11.52 7.33
CA VAL A 132 -8.24 10.39 6.40
C VAL A 132 -7.04 10.20 5.48
N CYS A 133 -6.54 11.28 4.86
CA CYS A 133 -5.37 11.23 4.00
C CYS A 133 -4.11 10.85 4.79
N LEU A 134 -3.96 11.38 6.01
CA LEU A 134 -2.83 11.03 6.87
C LEU A 134 -2.86 9.55 7.25
N ALA A 135 -3.99 9.05 7.73
CA ALA A 135 -4.16 7.64 8.09
C ALA A 135 -3.89 6.72 6.89
N THR A 136 -4.40 7.07 5.71
CA THR A 136 -4.16 6.29 4.48
C THR A 136 -2.69 6.27 4.10
N THR A 137 -2.00 7.40 4.23
CA THR A 137 -0.55 7.53 4.02
C THR A 137 0.23 6.61 4.96
N LEU A 138 -0.10 6.64 6.25
CA LEU A 138 0.57 5.82 7.26
C LEU A 138 0.32 4.33 7.03
N LEU A 139 -0.91 3.92 6.70
CA LEU A 139 -1.23 2.54 6.35
C LEU A 139 -0.43 2.07 5.13
N ALA A 140 -0.36 2.89 4.08
CA ALA A 140 0.39 2.56 2.87
C ALA A 140 1.89 2.40 3.15
N LEU A 141 2.49 3.30 3.93
CA LEU A 141 3.90 3.21 4.34
C LEU A 141 4.16 1.98 5.23
N TRP A 142 3.25 1.68 6.16
CA TRP A 142 3.36 0.53 7.05
C TRP A 142 3.26 -0.81 6.32
N ALA A 143 2.38 -0.91 5.33
CA ALA A 143 2.32 -2.08 4.44
C ALA A 143 3.59 -2.17 3.57
N ARG A 144 4.03 -1.06 2.98
CA ARG A 144 5.20 -0.98 2.11
C ARG A 144 6.49 -1.40 2.80
N ALA A 145 6.67 -1.01 4.06
CA ALA A 145 7.86 -1.31 4.84
C ALA A 145 8.12 -2.83 5.01
N ARG A 146 7.13 -3.67 4.74
CA ARG A 146 7.24 -5.14 4.77
C ARG A 146 7.54 -5.77 3.42
N ILE A 147 7.65 -4.97 2.37
CA ILE A 147 8.05 -5.43 1.04
C ILE A 147 9.49 -4.99 0.82
N HIS A 148 10.42 -5.94 0.95
CA HIS A 148 11.84 -5.68 0.74
C HIS A 148 12.10 -5.33 -0.73
N PRO A 149 13.03 -4.40 -1.01
CA PRO A 149 13.54 -4.24 -2.37
C PRO A 149 14.07 -5.58 -2.85
N ALA A 150 13.78 -5.95 -4.10
CA ALA A 150 14.52 -7.03 -4.73
C ALA A 150 16.01 -6.68 -4.65
N GLU A 151 16.83 -7.61 -4.15
CA GLU A 151 18.28 -7.48 -4.26
C GLU A 151 18.62 -7.24 -5.73
N ARG A 152 19.52 -6.28 -5.98
CA ARG A 152 19.92 -5.98 -7.36
C ARG A 152 20.52 -7.25 -7.96
N PRO A 153 20.11 -7.70 -9.16
CA PRO A 153 20.83 -8.73 -9.88
C PRO A 153 22.30 -8.28 -10.03
N GLY A 154 23.22 -8.93 -9.32
CA GLY A 154 24.66 -8.62 -9.33
C GLY A 154 25.31 -8.31 -7.97
N SER A 155 24.56 -8.16 -6.87
CA SER A 155 25.14 -8.03 -5.53
C SER A 155 25.26 -9.37 -4.80
N GLY A 156 25.77 -10.40 -5.48
CA GLY A 156 26.26 -11.59 -4.78
C GLY A 156 27.45 -11.21 -3.89
N PRO A 157 27.79 -12.01 -2.86
CA PRO A 157 29.01 -11.78 -2.11
C PRO A 157 30.18 -11.72 -3.10
N SER A 158 30.92 -10.61 -3.11
CA SER A 158 32.24 -10.56 -3.75
C SER A 158 33.14 -11.52 -2.99
N TYR A 159 33.05 -12.81 -3.28
CA TYR A 159 34.02 -13.77 -2.81
C TYR A 159 35.37 -13.33 -3.36
N PRO A 160 36.40 -13.12 -2.52
CA PRO A 160 37.74 -12.91 -3.00
C PRO A 160 38.07 -14.08 -3.93
N ARG A 161 38.39 -13.79 -5.20
CA ARG A 161 38.96 -14.81 -6.08
C ARG A 161 40.27 -15.25 -5.44
N VAL A 162 40.27 -16.42 -4.81
CA VAL A 162 41.49 -17.05 -4.34
C VAL A 162 42.39 -17.22 -5.57
N PRO A 163 43.60 -16.62 -5.60
CA PRO A 163 44.52 -16.82 -6.69
C PRO A 163 44.82 -18.33 -6.76
N MET A 164 44.45 -18.98 -7.87
CA MET A 164 44.97 -20.31 -8.14
C MET A 164 46.46 -20.15 -8.38
N THR A 165 47.27 -20.57 -7.41
CA THR A 165 48.70 -20.73 -7.61
C THR A 165 48.88 -21.86 -8.61
N SER A 166 49.15 -21.52 -9.87
CA SER A 166 49.55 -22.47 -10.90
C SER A 166 50.88 -23.10 -10.48
N GLY A 167 50.81 -24.26 -9.84
CA GLY A 167 51.98 -25.10 -9.60
C GLY A 167 52.42 -25.69 -10.93
N HIS A 168 53.47 -25.13 -11.52
CA HIS A 168 54.26 -25.80 -12.55
C HIS A 168 55.50 -26.39 -11.89
N THR A 169 55.53 -27.72 -11.90
CA THR A 169 56.72 -28.58 -11.81
C THR A 169 57.66 -28.33 -12.98
#